data_AF-A0A7G2TBC6-F1
#
_entry.id   AF-A0A7G2TBC6-F1
#
_cell.length_a   1.000
_cell.length_b   1.000
_cell.length_c   1.000
_cell.angle_alpha   90.00
_cell.angle_beta   90.00
_cell.angle_gamma   90.00
#
_symmetry.space_group_name_H-M   'P 1'
#
loop_
_entity.id
_entity.type
_entity.pdbx_description
1 polymer ?
#
loop_
_entity_poly.entity_id
_entity_poly.type
_entity_poly.pdbx_seq_one_letter_code
_entity_poly.pdbx_strand_id
1 'polypeptide(L)' 'KGHEGLRELNKMLIKDFPEAEFNYINFLFEDEIAFLEWTAYSDSSQIDDGADSYIVREGLIIAQTIHYTIRKKK' A
#
# COMPACT_ATOMS: atom_id res chain seq x y z
N LYS A 1 12.75 -7.00 6.84
CA LYS A 1 13.14 -5.56 6.93
C LYS A 1 13.85 -5.15 5.63
N GLY A 2 13.62 -3.95 5.09
CA GLY A 2 14.06 -3.59 3.73
C GLY A 2 13.32 -4.40 2.65
N HIS A 3 13.97 -4.70 1.52
CA HIS A 3 13.35 -5.41 0.39
C HIS A 3 12.66 -6.73 0.77
N GLU A 4 13.16 -7.47 1.74
CA GLU A 4 12.50 -8.70 2.21
C GLU A 4 11.15 -8.43 2.86
N GLY A 5 11.07 -7.39 3.69
CA GLY A 5 9.80 -7.01 4.33
C GLY A 5 8.77 -6.54 3.30
N LEU A 6 9.23 -5.84 2.26
CA LEU A 6 8.38 -5.41 1.15
C LEU A 6 7.88 -6.61 0.32
N ARG A 7 8.71 -7.64 0.12
CA ARG A 7 8.30 -8.89 -0.54
C ARG A 7 7.30 -9.68 0.30
N GLU A 8 7.49 -9.75 1.61
CA GLU A 8 6.53 -10.39 2.53
C GLU A 8 5.19 -9.66 2.54
N LEU A 9 5.21 -8.33 2.63
CA LEU A 9 4.02 -7.50 2.55
C LEU A 9 3.27 -7.73 1.23
N ASN A 10 3.98 -7.71 0.10
CA ASN A 10 3.38 -7.97 -1.21
C ASN A 10 2.74 -9.37 -1.28
N LYS A 11 3.40 -10.40 -0.71
CA LYS A 11 2.83 -11.75 -0.63
C LYS A 11 1.57 -11.79 0.22
N MET A 12 1.53 -11.05 1.34
CA MET A 12 0.34 -10.97 2.20
C MET A 12 -0.82 -10.28 1.46
N LEU A 13 -0.56 -9.14 0.80
CA LEU A 13 -1.57 -8.46 -0.02
C LEU A 13 -2.13 -9.36 -1.12
N ILE A 14 -1.27 -10.03 -1.90
CA ILE A 14 -1.72 -10.92 -2.98
C ILE A 14 -2.52 -12.11 -2.43
N LYS A 15 -2.12 -12.66 -1.28
CA LYS A 15 -2.81 -13.80 -0.66
C LYS A 15 -4.19 -13.42 -0.13
N ASP A 16 -4.28 -12.31 0.59
CA ASP A 16 -5.50 -11.89 1.26
C ASP A 16 -6.44 -11.12 0.31
N PHE A 17 -5.91 -10.61 -0.79
CA PHE A 17 -6.59 -9.78 -1.77
C PHE A 17 -6.17 -10.15 -3.20
N PRO A 18 -6.54 -11.35 -3.69
CA PRO A 18 -6.18 -11.80 -5.04
C PRO A 18 -6.91 -10.97 -6.10
N GLU A 19 -6.24 -10.75 -7.24
CA GLU A 19 -6.80 -10.06 -8.43
C GLU A 19 -7.34 -8.66 -8.13
N ALA A 20 -6.66 -7.98 -7.23
CA ALA A 20 -6.98 -6.62 -6.83
C ALA A 20 -6.75 -5.59 -7.93
N GLU A 21 -7.76 -4.79 -8.22
CA GLU A 21 -7.64 -3.53 -8.94
C GLU A 21 -7.35 -2.41 -7.95
N PHE A 22 -6.17 -1.80 -8.07
CA PHE A 22 -5.75 -0.67 -7.24
C PHE A 22 -6.08 0.65 -7.93
N ASN A 23 -6.59 1.60 -7.16
CA ASN A 23 -6.83 2.97 -7.60
C ASN A 23 -6.13 3.95 -6.65
N TYR A 24 -5.19 4.72 -7.19
CA TYR A 24 -4.40 5.71 -6.45
C TYR A 24 -5.16 7.03 -6.41
N ILE A 25 -5.48 7.50 -5.20
CA ILE A 25 -6.38 8.63 -4.98
C ILE A 25 -5.60 9.92 -4.80
N ASN A 26 -4.49 9.85 -4.06
CA ASN A 26 -3.72 11.02 -3.68
C ASN A 26 -2.24 10.66 -3.55
N PHE A 27 -1.37 11.56 -3.98
CA PHE A 27 0.07 11.43 -3.82
C PHE A 27 0.62 12.77 -3.35
N LEU A 28 1.24 12.76 -2.18
CA LEU A 28 1.89 13.92 -1.59
C LEU A 28 3.37 13.63 -1.42
N PHE A 29 4.20 14.62 -1.73
CA PHE A 29 5.64 14.55 -1.56
C PHE A 29 6.14 15.89 -1.05
N GLU A 30 6.67 15.91 0.17
CA GLU A 30 7.23 17.10 0.81
C GLU A 30 8.58 16.72 1.45
N ASP A 31 9.63 17.43 1.06
CA ASP A 31 11.01 17.14 1.49
C ASP A 31 11.43 15.67 1.27
N GLU A 32 11.58 14.92 2.36
CA GLU A 32 11.97 13.51 2.38
C GLU A 32 10.77 12.59 2.65
N ILE A 33 9.55 13.12 2.74
CA ILE A 33 8.36 12.38 3.15
C ILE A 33 7.42 12.24 1.96
N ALA A 34 7.02 11.00 1.65
CA ALA A 34 5.99 10.74 0.66
C ALA A 34 4.79 10.03 1.30
N PHE A 35 3.61 10.32 0.77
CA PHE A 35 2.35 9.72 1.19
C PHE A 35 1.53 9.34 -0.04
N LEU A 36 0.96 8.14 -0.03
CA LEU A 36 0.11 7.61 -1.10
C LEU A 36 -1.18 7.07 -0.49
N GLU A 37 -2.32 7.62 -0.90
CA GLU A 37 -3.64 7.08 -0.59
C GLU A 37 -4.16 6.26 -1.76
N TRP A 38 -4.78 5.12 -1.46
CA TRP A 38 -5.27 4.20 -2.44
C TRP A 38 -6.49 3.42 -1.96
N THR A 39 -7.37 3.09 -2.90
CA THR A 39 -8.42 2.09 -2.71
C THR A 39 -8.06 0.85 -3.52
N ALA A 40 -8.57 -0.31 -3.12
CA ALA A 40 -8.46 -1.50 -3.95
C ALA A 40 -9.75 -2.32 -3.93
N TYR A 41 -10.07 -2.94 -5.05
CA TYR A 41 -11.27 -3.75 -5.22
C TYR A 41 -10.92 -5.11 -5.81
N SER A 42 -11.58 -6.16 -5.32
CA SER A 42 -11.57 -7.48 -5.95
C SER A 42 -13.00 -8.03 -5.97
N ASP A 43 -13.19 -9.21 -6.55
CA ASP A 43 -14.51 -9.86 -6.58
C ASP A 43 -15.04 -10.15 -5.18
N SER A 44 -14.16 -10.49 -4.24
CA SER A 44 -14.55 -10.97 -2.91
C SER A 44 -14.38 -9.94 -1.79
N SER A 45 -13.63 -8.86 -2.01
CA SER A 45 -13.26 -7.92 -0.96
C SER A 45 -13.06 -6.50 -1.52
N GLN A 46 -12.98 -5.51 -0.63
CA GLN A 46 -12.55 -4.14 -0.95
C GLN A 46 -11.74 -3.51 0.18
N ILE A 47 -10.94 -2.51 -0.18
CA ILE A 47 -10.15 -1.64 0.68
C ILE A 47 -10.46 -0.20 0.29
N ASP A 48 -10.87 0.61 1.27
CA ASP A 48 -11.24 2.02 1.04
C ASP A 48 -10.25 3.01 1.66
N ASP A 49 -9.39 2.53 2.56
CA ASP A 49 -8.53 3.31 3.46
C ASP A 49 -7.04 2.95 3.31
N GLY A 50 -6.64 2.48 2.12
CA GLY A 50 -5.26 2.13 1.84
C GLY A 50 -4.36 3.36 1.90
N ALA A 51 -3.30 3.28 2.68
CA ALA A 51 -2.35 4.37 2.86
C ALA A 51 -0.93 3.83 3.02
N ASP A 52 -0.01 4.36 2.23
CA ASP A 52 1.42 4.16 2.39
C ASP A 52 2.12 5.47 2.79
N SER A 53 3.09 5.38 3.69
CA SER A 53 3.99 6.50 4.00
C SER A 53 5.43 6.06 3.82
N TYR A 54 6.25 6.96 3.30
CA TYR A 54 7.63 6.68 2.92
C TYR A 54 8.58 7.75 3.46
N ILE A 55 9.81 7.34 3.76
CA ILE A 55 10.94 8.25 3.85
C ILE A 55 11.83 8.02 2.63
N VAL A 56 12.07 9.08 1.85
CA VAL A 56 12.88 9.08 0.62
C VAL A 56 14.13 9.92 0.83
N ARG A 57 15.31 9.30 0.69
CA ARG A 57 16.60 9.98 0.77
C ARG A 57 17.47 9.57 -0.39
N GLU A 58 18.13 10.55 -1.01
CA GLU A 58 19.03 10.31 -2.16
C GLU A 58 18.33 9.51 -3.29
N GLY A 59 17.03 9.73 -3.48
CA GLY A 59 16.21 9.02 -4.47
C GLY A 59 15.81 7.59 -4.09
N LEU A 60 16.09 7.14 -2.86
CA LEU A 60 15.79 5.80 -2.37
C LEU A 60 14.75 5.83 -1.26
N ILE A 61 13.80 4.90 -1.29
CA ILE A 61 12.88 4.64 -0.17
C ILE A 61 13.66 3.92 0.93
N ILE A 62 13.91 4.59 2.05
CA ILE A 62 14.67 4.04 3.18
C ILE A 62 13.77 3.52 4.31
N ALA A 63 12.50 3.93 4.33
CA ALA A 63 11.49 3.41 5.23
C ALA A 63 10.11 3.46 4.56
N GLN A 64 9.26 2.49 4.90
CA GLN A 64 7.86 2.44 4.49
C GLN A 64 7.00 1.95 5.65
N THR A 65 5.82 2.55 5.80
CA THR A 65 4.72 2.02 6.59
C THR A 65 3.49 1.90 5.70
N ILE A 66 2.63 0.95 6.03
CA ILE A 66 1.38 0.70 5.32
C ILE A 66 0.23 0.53 6.31
N HIS A 67 -0.94 1.03 5.95
CA HIS A 67 -2.20 0.84 6.65
C HIS A 67 -3.31 0.52 5.63
N TYR A 68 -4.21 -0.39 5.98
CA TYR A 68 -5.43 -0.67 5.25
C TYR A 68 -6.37 -1.54 6.08
N THR A 69 -7.65 -1.54 5.73
CA THR A 69 -8.67 -2.43 6.27
C THR A 69 -9.32 -3.24 5.14
N ILE A 70 -9.22 -4.57 5.22
CA ILE A 70 -9.92 -5.46 4.29
C ILE A 70 -11.38 -5.61 4.72
N ARG A 71 -12.30 -5.30 3.81
CA ARG A 71 -13.74 -5.56 3.96
C ARG A 71 -14.20 -6.61 2.96
N LYS A 72 -14.73 -7.73 3.44
CA LYS A 72 -15.29 -8.77 2.56
C LYS A 72 -16.64 -8.33 2.01
N LYS A 73 -16.88 -8.56 0.72
CA LYS A 73 -18.19 -8.39 0.10
C LYS A 73 -19.09 -9.55 0.55
N LYS A 74 -20.37 -9.27 0.80
CA LYS A 74 -21.37 -10.26 1.21
C LYS A 74 -21.93 -11.02 0.01
#